data_AF-G0U2Q5-F1
#
_entry.id   AF-G0U2Q5-F1
#
_cell.length_a   1.000
_cell.length_b   1.000
_cell.length_c   1.000
_cell.angle_alpha   90.00
_cell.angle_beta   90.00
_cell.angle_gamma   90.00
#
_symmetry.space_group_name_H-M   'P 1'
#
loop_
_entity.id
_entity.type
_entity.pdbx_description
1 polymer ?
#
loop_
_entity_poly.entity_id
_entity_poly.type
_entity_poly.pdbx_seq_one_letter_code
_entity_poly.pdbx_strand_id
1 'polypeptide(L)'
;MTTSNEWHLPPLHSGDVVFMERRCTGMRHPLGIGICLLNKLECPYDHVAMVLKLTQEEVAREREKGLLDANEQLSPSDTYVVETNLNGCTVRSLENRLGRSTSKSISVRQLHGEGIGAGFDARWLRHLEIVMGCPYKTNLNGFIPLVVSPPDKMDRVKAAHKLYLLERETRNIEMLLNTRLSTEDAATLHKLKRIYADAAVLLVDIYFPHLGRADGKTFPSVDYSGNNFRVDGSNTETSLCCSELIAQMWQRSGILAEFPPASSFRPFDFLNDTRLNFLSPSISLGELQVLRGGNVVAPGTQCTTTGDSPAVARCFDFYRALSGGACPEHGGLDSMHRWLMQSSTNQEVRHGLVFNVVSTGALFALCGLLSAPLRLRWMECQLGVVLRRGSVWSLSAGCFARDVLFSVAQGLVCLSLLLLTRHETKYTFLGAPLMKTNLFDTRHPYYHVCTAWLVANMVAHLLTTPMLNAVIAHHFGPATPGPWPLRMLTKGSLSLLPLAMVLPYQAAWVSCFETFCAAIVPTPSSVFRRRPDLLETDEWRRYRSTALVSAFASTAVIDLVMYPMQRQCWRSLLATMYHPAPSPSYGRRLYAGYGFRFLGNMVTMFTTCLTFSVLGIV
;
A
#
# COMPACT_ATOMS: atom_id res chain seq x y z
N MET A 1 35.39 31.91 -5.85
CA MET A 1 34.62 32.79 -6.75
C MET A 1 34.08 31.93 -7.87
N THR A 2 32.86 31.41 -7.70
CA THR A 2 32.11 30.70 -8.75
C THR A 2 31.03 31.65 -9.24
N THR A 3 31.00 31.86 -10.55
CA THR A 3 30.03 32.66 -11.30
C THR A 3 28.60 32.39 -10.81
N SER A 4 27.85 33.46 -10.55
CA SER A 4 26.42 33.41 -10.30
C SER A 4 25.74 32.81 -11.53
N ASN A 5 25.38 31.53 -11.46
CA ASN A 5 24.42 30.98 -12.41
C ASN A 5 23.11 31.72 -12.16
N GLU A 6 22.70 32.59 -13.08
CA GLU A 6 21.34 33.11 -13.10
C GLU A 6 20.41 31.92 -13.36
N TRP A 7 19.69 31.52 -12.31
CA TRP A 7 18.66 30.50 -12.43
C TRP A 7 17.43 31.14 -13.06
N HIS A 8 17.10 30.79 -14.30
CA HIS A 8 15.80 31.13 -14.88
C HIS A 8 14.73 30.27 -14.22
N LEU A 9 14.10 30.80 -13.18
CA LEU A 9 13.02 30.14 -12.47
C LEU A 9 11.68 30.41 -13.18
N PRO A 10 10.78 29.41 -13.26
CA PRO A 10 9.41 29.65 -13.70
C PRO A 10 8.69 30.60 -12.72
N PRO A 11 7.52 31.17 -13.09
CA PRO A 11 6.75 32.02 -12.19
C PRO A 11 6.17 31.18 -11.03
N LEU A 12 6.87 31.15 -9.89
CA LEU A 12 6.50 30.36 -8.71
C LEU A 12 5.66 31.15 -7.72
N HIS A 13 4.76 30.46 -7.02
CA HIS A 13 3.86 31.00 -6.01
C HIS A 13 4.00 30.27 -4.67
N SER A 14 3.58 30.93 -3.58
CA SER A 14 3.51 30.28 -2.27
C SER A 14 2.60 29.07 -2.32
N GLY A 15 3.07 27.94 -1.81
CA GLY A 15 2.32 26.67 -1.82
C GLY A 15 2.67 25.72 -2.98
N ASP A 16 3.48 26.14 -3.95
CA ASP A 16 4.01 25.23 -4.99
C ASP A 16 4.89 24.13 -4.35
N VAL A 17 4.92 22.94 -4.95
CA VAL A 17 5.64 21.78 -4.40
C VAL A 17 6.95 21.56 -5.15
N VAL A 18 8.06 21.56 -4.43
CA VAL A 18 9.39 21.22 -4.94
C VAL A 18 9.71 19.77 -4.62
N PHE A 19 10.09 19.00 -5.64
CA PHE A 19 10.48 17.59 -5.55
C PHE A 19 11.98 17.43 -5.67
N MET A 20 12.56 16.52 -4.88
CA MET A 20 14.01 16.31 -4.87
C MET A 20 14.37 14.83 -4.90
N GLU A 21 15.19 14.45 -5.88
CA GLU A 21 15.76 13.11 -5.99
C GLU A 21 17.13 13.08 -5.31
N ARG A 22 17.17 12.81 -4.00
CA ARG A 22 18.43 12.74 -3.25
C ARG A 22 19.13 11.40 -3.51
N ARG A 23 20.43 11.35 -3.28
CA ARG A 23 21.20 10.10 -3.34
C ARG A 23 21.07 9.40 -1.98
N CYS A 24 20.39 8.25 -1.91
CA CYS A 24 20.23 7.52 -0.65
C CYS A 24 21.59 7.15 -0.02
N THR A 25 22.59 6.78 -0.83
CA THR A 25 23.96 6.48 -0.36
C THR A 25 24.74 7.70 0.13
N GLY A 26 24.29 8.91 -0.19
CA GLY A 26 24.87 10.16 0.31
C GLY A 26 24.31 10.58 1.67
N MET A 27 23.31 9.87 2.19
CA MET A 27 22.72 10.16 3.49
C MET A 27 23.55 9.51 4.61
N ARG A 28 23.76 10.24 5.71
CA ARG A 28 24.52 9.73 6.87
C ARG A 28 23.67 8.98 7.87
N HIS A 29 22.37 9.23 7.90
CA HIS A 29 21.47 8.69 8.93
C HIS A 29 20.71 7.45 8.43
N PRO A 30 20.78 6.29 9.13
CA PRO A 30 20.12 5.05 8.71
C PRO A 30 18.62 5.19 8.46
N LEU A 31 17.91 5.94 9.32
CA LEU A 31 16.48 6.23 9.13
C LEU A 31 16.22 6.97 7.80
N GLY A 32 17.04 7.97 7.47
CA GLY A 32 16.92 8.72 6.23
C GLY A 32 17.18 7.84 5.01
N ILE A 33 18.18 6.94 5.10
CA ILE A 33 18.44 5.94 4.05
C ILE A 33 17.22 5.04 3.87
N GLY A 34 16.63 4.53 4.96
CA GLY A 34 15.45 3.67 4.93
C GLY A 34 14.25 4.34 4.27
N ILE A 35 13.89 5.55 4.71
CA ILE A 35 12.79 6.33 4.13
C ILE A 35 13.05 6.64 2.65
N CYS A 36 14.29 6.99 2.30
CA CYS A 36 14.70 7.24 0.93
C CYS A 36 14.49 6.01 0.04
N LEU A 37 14.96 4.84 0.50
CA LEU A 37 14.81 3.59 -0.23
C LEU A 37 13.33 3.19 -0.40
N LEU A 38 12.52 3.36 0.65
CA LEU A 38 11.09 3.04 0.62
C LEU A 38 10.33 3.92 -0.37
N ASN A 39 10.51 5.25 -0.33
CA ASN A 39 9.88 6.16 -1.29
C ASN A 39 10.31 5.83 -2.73
N LYS A 40 11.57 5.42 -2.93
CA LYS A 40 12.10 5.04 -4.24
C LYS A 40 11.57 3.75 -4.84
N LEU A 41 10.79 2.98 -4.09
CA LEU A 41 10.03 1.86 -4.65
C LEU A 41 8.88 2.34 -5.55
N GLU A 42 8.36 3.54 -5.32
CA GLU A 42 7.17 4.06 -6.02
C GLU A 42 7.50 5.24 -6.95
N CYS A 43 8.41 6.14 -6.56
CA CYS A 43 8.84 7.25 -7.41
C CYS A 43 10.29 7.67 -7.13
N PRO A 44 11.01 8.32 -8.06
CA PRO A 44 12.41 8.69 -7.81
C PRO A 44 12.59 9.76 -6.73
N TYR A 45 11.55 10.55 -6.46
CA TYR A 45 11.59 11.66 -5.50
C TYR A 45 11.35 11.17 -4.06
N ASP A 46 12.35 11.32 -3.20
CA ASP A 46 12.28 10.87 -1.80
C ASP A 46 12.04 12.00 -0.80
N HIS A 47 12.01 13.24 -1.27
CA HIS A 47 11.87 14.44 -0.46
C HIS A 47 11.09 15.51 -1.21
N VAL A 48 10.24 16.20 -0.47
CA VAL A 48 9.47 17.34 -0.97
C VAL A 48 9.69 18.54 -0.09
N ALA A 49 9.49 19.71 -0.68
CA ALA A 49 9.52 20.99 0.00
C ALA A 49 8.50 21.91 -0.65
N MET A 50 8.31 23.07 -0.05
CA MET A 50 7.24 23.97 -0.42
C MET A 50 7.77 25.35 -0.72
N VAL A 51 7.28 25.97 -1.78
CA VAL A 51 7.66 27.35 -2.12
C VAL A 51 6.98 28.32 -1.19
N LEU A 52 7.73 29.34 -0.80
CA LEU A 52 7.26 30.49 -0.04
C LEU A 52 7.77 31.77 -0.73
N LYS A 53 6.86 32.65 -1.09
CA LYS A 53 7.16 33.99 -1.60
C LYS A 53 7.15 34.98 -0.44
N LEU A 54 8.27 35.67 -0.25
CA LEU A 54 8.41 36.73 0.75
C LEU A 54 9.11 37.92 0.12
N THR A 55 8.52 39.09 0.25
CA THR A 55 9.16 40.37 -0.07
C THR A 55 10.33 40.62 0.89
N GLN A 56 11.26 41.51 0.51
CA GLN A 56 12.40 41.83 1.39
C GLN A 56 11.99 42.41 2.75
N GLU A 57 10.88 43.16 2.80
CA GLU A 57 10.32 43.69 4.06
C GLU A 57 9.78 42.58 4.96
N GLU A 58 9.11 41.58 4.38
CA GLU A 58 8.67 40.39 5.11
C GLU A 58 9.86 39.58 5.60
N VAL A 59 10.89 39.39 4.77
CA VAL A 59 12.12 38.68 5.17
C VAL A 59 12.80 39.35 6.37
N ALA A 60 12.88 40.67 6.40
CA ALA A 60 13.44 41.40 7.54
C ALA A 60 12.65 41.11 8.84
N ARG A 61 11.32 41.19 8.75
CA ARG A 61 10.41 40.90 9.87
C ARG A 61 10.49 39.46 10.35
N GLU A 62 10.54 38.51 9.44
CA GLU A 62 10.60 37.09 9.75
C GLU A 62 11.99 36.67 10.28
N ARG A 63 13.06 37.41 9.94
CA ARG A 63 14.39 37.28 10.60
C ARG A 63 14.36 37.75 12.05
N GLU A 64 13.70 38.86 12.34
CA GLU A 64 13.55 39.36 13.72
C GLU A 64 12.79 38.37 14.61
N LYS A 65 11.83 37.64 14.02
CA LYS A 65 11.11 36.54 14.68
C LYS A 65 11.90 35.23 14.78
N GLY A 66 13.08 35.15 14.16
CA GLY A 66 13.93 33.95 14.17
C GLY A 66 13.49 32.82 13.24
N LEU A 67 12.59 33.08 12.27
CA LEU A 67 12.12 32.07 11.31
C LEU A 67 13.11 31.83 10.17
N LEU A 68 13.88 32.84 9.81
CA LEU A 68 14.99 32.75 8.86
C LEU A 68 16.32 32.84 9.63
N ASP A 69 17.26 31.97 9.27
CA ASP A 69 18.63 32.07 9.79
C ASP A 69 19.21 33.44 9.39
N ALA A 70 19.80 34.15 10.36
CA ALA A 70 20.43 35.45 10.15
C ALA A 70 21.52 35.39 9.05
N ASN A 71 22.14 34.22 8.86
CA ASN A 71 23.16 33.98 7.85
C ASN A 71 22.61 33.53 6.49
N GLU A 72 21.29 33.35 6.35
CA GLU A 72 20.69 32.93 5.08
C GLU A 72 20.83 34.05 4.04
N GLN A 73 21.17 33.69 2.80
CA GLN A 73 21.30 34.66 1.72
C GLN A 73 19.92 35.10 1.23
N LEU A 74 19.76 36.41 1.00
CA LEU A 74 18.55 36.96 0.40
C LEU A 74 18.33 36.35 -0.98
N SER A 75 17.11 35.90 -1.25
CA SER A 75 16.76 35.38 -2.58
C SER A 75 16.63 36.55 -3.56
N PRO A 76 17.34 36.54 -4.70
CA PRO A 76 17.17 37.55 -5.74
C PRO A 76 15.80 37.49 -6.42
N SER A 77 15.12 36.35 -6.37
CA SER A 77 13.78 36.18 -6.95
C SER A 77 12.67 36.29 -5.90
N ASP A 78 12.96 36.67 -4.65
CA ASP A 78 12.02 36.64 -3.52
C ASP A 78 11.40 35.24 -3.31
N THR A 79 12.16 34.18 -3.61
CA THR A 79 11.68 32.80 -3.58
C THR A 79 12.45 31.98 -2.55
N TYR A 80 11.71 31.50 -1.55
CA TYR A 80 12.22 30.66 -0.48
C TYR A 80 11.58 29.28 -0.54
N VAL A 81 12.23 28.32 0.10
CA VAL A 81 11.77 26.94 0.22
C VAL A 81 11.68 26.60 1.69
N VAL A 82 10.49 26.16 2.10
CA VAL A 82 10.23 25.60 3.42
C VAL A 82 10.33 24.08 3.33
N GLU A 83 11.25 23.49 4.09
CA GLU A 83 11.45 22.04 4.12
C GLU A 83 11.75 21.55 5.54
N THR A 84 11.29 20.35 5.87
CA THR A 84 11.71 19.66 7.10
C THR A 84 12.90 18.76 6.81
N ASN A 85 13.99 18.92 7.54
CA ASN A 85 15.14 18.02 7.54
C ASN A 85 15.34 17.45 8.96
N LEU A 86 16.37 16.63 9.20
CA LEU A 86 16.60 16.03 10.53
C LEU A 86 16.76 17.05 11.67
N ASN A 87 17.06 18.31 11.37
CA ASN A 87 17.15 19.41 12.34
C ASN A 87 15.81 20.15 12.56
N GLY A 88 14.71 19.70 11.94
CA GLY A 88 13.40 20.35 11.99
C GLY A 88 13.05 21.10 10.72
N CYS A 89 12.05 21.99 10.82
CA CYS A 89 11.61 22.83 9.72
C CYS A 89 12.61 23.98 9.48
N THR A 90 12.94 24.24 8.22
CA THR A 90 13.90 25.28 7.82
C THR A 90 13.41 26.03 6.60
N VAL A 91 13.73 27.31 6.54
CA VAL A 91 13.49 28.18 5.36
C VAL A 91 14.83 28.56 4.74
N ARG A 92 14.97 28.38 3.42
CA ARG A 92 16.20 28.69 2.67
C ARG A 92 15.85 29.37 1.36
N SER A 93 16.72 30.21 0.82
CA SER A 93 16.50 30.73 -0.55
C SER A 93 16.57 29.58 -1.57
N LEU A 94 15.69 29.61 -2.56
CA LEU A 94 15.60 28.55 -3.56
C LEU A 94 16.93 28.42 -4.33
N GLU A 95 17.56 29.54 -4.69
CA GLU A 95 18.83 29.59 -5.41
C GLU A 95 19.97 28.96 -4.60
N ASN A 96 20.04 29.27 -3.30
CA ASN A 96 21.02 28.67 -2.40
C ASN A 96 20.77 27.16 -2.25
N ARG A 97 19.50 26.76 -2.12
CA ARG A 97 19.11 25.35 -2.06
C ARG A 97 19.45 24.60 -3.35
N LEU A 98 19.23 25.21 -4.51
CA LEU A 98 19.60 24.69 -5.83
C LEU A 98 21.11 24.59 -5.98
N GLY A 99 21.88 25.60 -5.57
CA GLY A 99 23.34 25.64 -5.67
C GLY A 99 24.05 24.60 -4.78
N ARG A 100 23.55 24.38 -3.56
CA ARG A 100 24.17 23.48 -2.58
C ARG A 100 23.65 22.03 -2.62
N SER A 101 22.60 21.76 -3.40
CA SER A 101 22.00 20.41 -3.42
C SER A 101 22.93 19.35 -4.00
N THR A 102 22.93 18.17 -3.39
CA THR A 102 23.53 16.94 -3.96
C THR A 102 22.51 16.03 -4.64
N SER A 103 21.24 16.48 -4.73
CA SER A 103 20.19 15.79 -5.47
C SER A 103 20.55 15.63 -6.94
N LYS A 104 20.17 14.50 -7.52
CA LYS A 104 20.33 14.22 -8.96
C LYS A 104 19.41 15.11 -9.79
N SER A 105 18.16 15.27 -9.35
CA SER A 105 17.16 16.12 -9.97
C SER A 105 16.37 16.92 -8.92
N ILE A 106 15.95 18.12 -9.29
CA ILE A 106 15.03 18.97 -8.56
C ILE A 106 13.97 19.45 -9.54
N SER A 107 12.71 19.25 -9.20
CA SER A 107 11.55 19.60 -10.02
C SER A 107 10.53 20.35 -9.19
N VAL A 108 9.56 20.99 -9.84
CA VAL A 108 8.49 21.73 -9.17
C VAL A 108 7.16 21.46 -9.86
N ARG A 109 6.07 21.42 -9.08
CA ARG A 109 4.70 21.50 -9.59
C ARG A 109 4.03 22.72 -8.99
N GLN A 110 3.41 23.51 -9.85
CA GLN A 110 2.68 24.71 -9.45
C GLN A 110 1.30 24.36 -8.92
N LEU A 111 0.86 25.02 -7.86
CA LEU A 111 -0.50 24.93 -7.38
C LEU A 111 -1.35 25.98 -8.14
N HIS A 112 -2.31 25.51 -8.91
CA HIS A 112 -3.24 26.36 -9.65
C HIS A 112 -4.61 26.39 -8.97
N GLY A 113 -5.33 27.51 -9.10
CA GLY A 113 -6.76 27.56 -8.80
C GLY A 113 -7.28 28.95 -8.42
N GLU A 114 -8.51 29.22 -8.85
CA GLU A 114 -9.24 30.43 -8.45
C GLU A 114 -9.56 30.40 -6.95
N GLY A 115 -9.30 31.50 -6.24
CA GLY A 115 -9.55 31.63 -4.79
C GLY A 115 -8.33 31.36 -3.89
N ILE A 116 -7.19 30.92 -4.45
CA ILE A 116 -5.92 30.78 -3.71
C ILE A 116 -5.33 32.15 -3.31
N GLY A 117 -5.88 33.28 -3.79
CA GLY A 117 -5.38 34.63 -3.44
C GLY A 117 -6.01 35.32 -2.23
N ALA A 118 -7.31 35.13 -1.93
CA ALA A 118 -7.99 35.92 -0.90
C ALA A 118 -7.78 35.32 0.51
N GLY A 119 -6.72 35.77 1.20
CA GLY A 119 -6.44 35.43 2.60
C GLY A 119 -5.76 34.07 2.81
N PHE A 120 -5.41 33.35 1.74
CA PHE A 120 -4.58 32.15 1.80
C PHE A 120 -3.20 32.48 2.38
N ASP A 121 -2.50 33.46 1.82
CA ASP A 121 -1.15 33.85 2.28
C ASP A 121 -1.13 34.28 3.76
N ALA A 122 -2.18 34.95 4.22
CA ALA A 122 -2.30 35.35 5.62
C ALA A 122 -2.53 34.14 6.56
N ARG A 123 -3.38 33.18 6.17
CA ARG A 123 -3.58 31.93 6.93
C ARG A 123 -2.31 31.07 6.92
N TRP A 124 -1.64 31.06 5.78
CA TRP A 124 -0.39 30.36 5.54
C TRP A 124 0.73 30.83 6.44
N LEU A 125 1.04 32.14 6.40
CA LEU A 125 2.11 32.73 7.20
C LEU A 125 1.87 32.53 8.71
N ARG A 126 0.62 32.69 9.16
CA ARG A 126 0.25 32.41 10.56
C ARG A 126 0.52 30.95 10.94
N HIS A 127 0.25 30.00 10.05
CA HIS A 127 0.50 28.59 10.35
C HIS A 127 1.98 28.21 10.23
N LEU A 128 2.72 28.86 9.34
CA LEU A 128 4.15 28.68 9.19
C LEU A 128 4.90 28.97 10.49
N GLU A 129 4.52 30.04 11.21
CA GLU A 129 5.08 30.38 12.53
C GLU A 129 4.97 29.21 13.53
N ILE A 130 3.84 28.49 13.52
CA ILE A 130 3.59 27.33 14.40
C ILE A 130 4.47 26.15 13.98
N VAL A 131 4.52 25.88 12.67
CA VAL A 131 5.19 24.70 12.11
C VAL A 131 6.72 24.81 12.18
N MET A 132 7.25 26.03 12.17
CA MET A 132 8.70 26.26 12.27
C MET A 132 9.30 25.81 13.62
N GLY A 133 8.49 25.74 14.68
CA GLY A 133 8.88 25.16 15.97
C GLY A 133 8.83 23.62 16.03
N CYS A 134 8.31 22.95 15.00
CA CYS A 134 8.14 21.50 15.03
C CYS A 134 9.45 20.75 14.71
N PRO A 135 9.91 19.83 15.58
CA PRO A 135 11.06 18.98 15.30
C PRO A 135 10.75 17.98 14.19
N TYR A 136 11.82 17.43 13.61
CA TYR A 136 11.69 16.31 12.68
C TYR A 136 11.26 15.04 13.40
N LYS A 137 10.43 14.26 12.72
CA LYS A 137 9.97 12.97 13.23
C LYS A 137 11.13 11.97 13.39
N THR A 138 11.35 11.52 14.63
CA THR A 138 12.40 10.53 14.96
C THR A 138 11.84 9.17 15.35
N ASN A 139 10.58 9.10 15.78
CA ASN A 139 9.93 7.87 16.21
C ASN A 139 9.48 7.03 15.01
N LEU A 140 9.98 5.79 14.90
CA LEU A 140 9.61 4.83 13.86
C LEU A 140 8.09 4.59 13.78
N ASN A 141 7.39 4.63 14.92
CA ASN A 141 5.94 4.45 14.95
C ASN A 141 5.18 5.57 14.21
N GLY A 142 5.74 6.78 14.20
CA GLY A 142 5.14 7.90 13.46
C GLY A 142 5.29 7.75 11.94
N PHE A 143 6.13 6.83 11.45
CA PHE A 143 6.28 6.55 10.03
C PHE A 143 5.36 5.42 9.55
N ILE A 144 4.60 4.76 10.43
CA ILE A 144 3.66 3.71 10.04
C ILE A 144 2.64 4.21 9.00
N PRO A 145 1.94 5.35 9.18
CA PRO A 145 0.99 5.82 8.17
C PRO A 145 1.67 6.21 6.85
N LEU A 146 2.93 6.64 6.91
CA LEU A 146 3.73 6.96 5.72
C LEU A 146 4.12 5.70 4.95
N VAL A 147 4.58 4.66 5.63
CA VAL A 147 5.16 3.45 5.00
C VAL A 147 4.11 2.43 4.63
N VAL A 148 3.01 2.37 5.39
CA VAL A 148 2.00 1.31 5.30
C VAL A 148 0.68 1.92 4.85
N SER A 149 0.23 1.50 3.66
CA SER A 149 -1.06 1.84 3.08
C SER A 149 -1.87 0.56 2.84
N PRO A 150 -2.37 -0.09 3.92
CA PRO A 150 -3.13 -1.32 3.78
C PRO A 150 -4.45 -1.11 3.03
N PRO A 151 -5.04 -2.16 2.45
CA PRO A 151 -6.27 -2.04 1.67
C PRO A 151 -7.42 -1.34 2.43
N ASP A 152 -7.54 -1.57 3.74
CA ASP A 152 -8.57 -0.91 4.58
C ASP A 152 -8.37 0.61 4.69
N LYS A 153 -7.11 1.06 4.81
CA LYS A 153 -6.78 2.49 4.76
C LYS A 153 -7.16 3.07 3.40
N MET A 154 -6.79 2.42 2.31
CA MET A 154 -7.09 2.91 0.95
C MET A 154 -8.59 2.98 0.71
N ASP A 155 -9.36 2.03 1.23
CA ASP A 155 -10.81 2.06 1.22
C ASP A 155 -11.36 3.27 1.97
N ARG A 156 -10.85 3.57 3.16
CA ARG A 156 -11.21 4.79 3.90
C ARG A 156 -10.86 6.06 3.12
N VAL A 157 -9.68 6.15 2.50
CA VAL A 157 -9.29 7.30 1.67
C VAL A 157 -10.28 7.50 0.51
N LYS A 158 -10.64 6.43 -0.20
CA LYS A 158 -11.64 6.49 -1.28
C LYS A 158 -13.03 6.81 -0.76
N ALA A 159 -13.44 6.27 0.39
CA ALA A 159 -14.72 6.59 1.02
C ALA A 159 -14.81 8.07 1.41
N ALA A 160 -13.76 8.65 1.99
CA ALA A 160 -13.67 10.08 2.31
C ALA A 160 -13.78 10.94 1.04
N HIS A 161 -13.09 10.56 -0.04
CA HIS A 161 -13.21 11.25 -1.32
C HIS A 161 -14.65 11.25 -1.84
N LYS A 162 -15.33 10.10 -1.79
CA LYS A 162 -16.74 9.98 -2.21
C LYS A 162 -17.67 10.80 -1.33
N LEU A 163 -17.45 10.84 -0.02
CA LEU A 163 -18.19 11.71 0.90
C LEU A 163 -18.06 13.18 0.49
N TYR A 164 -16.84 13.63 0.18
CA TYR A 164 -16.59 14.99 -0.28
C TYR A 164 -17.29 15.30 -1.62
N LEU A 165 -17.25 14.36 -2.58
CA LEU A 165 -17.98 14.51 -3.85
C LEU A 165 -19.49 14.63 -3.63
N LEU A 166 -20.07 13.76 -2.80
CA LEU A 166 -21.51 13.79 -2.50
C LEU A 166 -21.91 15.07 -1.75
N GLU A 167 -21.08 15.55 -0.82
CA GLU A 167 -21.30 16.82 -0.12
C GLU A 167 -21.31 17.99 -1.11
N ARG A 168 -20.33 18.03 -2.01
CA ARG A 168 -20.23 19.06 -3.05
C ARG A 168 -21.45 19.04 -3.97
N GLU A 169 -21.84 17.88 -4.48
CA GLU A 169 -23.02 17.78 -5.34
C GLU A 169 -24.32 18.13 -4.59
N THR A 170 -24.40 17.84 -3.29
CA THR A 170 -25.53 18.27 -2.47
C THR A 170 -25.61 19.80 -2.37
N ARG A 171 -24.47 20.49 -2.21
CA ARG A 171 -24.42 21.96 -2.24
C ARG A 171 -24.80 22.52 -3.61
N ASN A 172 -24.36 21.89 -4.71
CA ASN A 172 -24.77 22.27 -6.06
C ASN A 172 -26.29 22.17 -6.25
N ILE A 173 -26.88 21.07 -5.76
CA ILE A 173 -28.33 20.87 -5.76
C ILE A 173 -29.03 21.96 -4.94
N GLU A 174 -28.52 22.30 -3.76
CA GLU A 174 -29.09 23.38 -2.92
C GLU A 174 -29.06 24.74 -3.62
N MET A 175 -27.96 25.08 -4.30
CA MET A 175 -27.88 26.31 -5.09
C MET A 175 -28.91 26.32 -6.22
N LEU A 176 -29.07 25.20 -6.93
CA LEU A 176 -30.03 25.09 -8.02
C LEU A 176 -31.48 25.18 -7.53
N LEU A 177 -31.81 24.54 -6.39
CA LEU A 177 -33.15 24.59 -5.79
C LEU A 177 -33.56 26.00 -5.36
N ASN A 178 -32.61 26.91 -5.14
CA ASN A 178 -32.88 28.31 -4.85
C ASN A 178 -33.17 29.16 -6.12
N THR A 179 -33.08 28.56 -7.32
CA THR A 179 -33.42 29.20 -8.60
C THR A 179 -34.84 28.81 -9.07
N ARG A 180 -35.39 29.51 -10.07
CA ARG A 180 -36.67 29.12 -10.68
C ARG A 180 -36.47 27.87 -11.55
N LEU A 181 -36.88 26.72 -11.03
CA LEU A 181 -36.86 25.43 -11.73
C LEU A 181 -38.28 24.94 -12.09
N SER A 182 -38.37 23.98 -13.01
CA SER A 182 -39.61 23.23 -13.22
C SER A 182 -39.95 22.40 -11.97
N THR A 183 -41.24 22.12 -11.76
CA THR A 183 -41.69 21.30 -10.61
C THR A 183 -41.13 19.88 -10.64
N GLU A 184 -40.96 19.32 -11.84
CA GLU A 184 -40.39 18.00 -12.07
C GLU A 184 -38.90 17.95 -11.75
N ASP A 185 -38.12 18.93 -12.24
CA ASP A 185 -36.69 19.03 -11.92
C ASP A 185 -36.46 19.21 -10.43
N ALA A 186 -37.23 20.08 -9.77
CA ALA A 186 -37.13 20.31 -8.33
C ALA A 186 -37.41 19.02 -7.53
N ALA A 187 -38.44 18.26 -7.91
CA ALA A 187 -38.78 16.99 -7.25
C ALA A 187 -37.65 15.95 -7.41
N THR A 188 -37.09 15.82 -8.61
CA THR A 188 -36.00 14.89 -8.89
C THR A 188 -34.71 15.28 -8.16
N LEU A 189 -34.39 16.58 -8.10
CA LEU A 189 -33.25 17.09 -7.33
C LEU A 189 -33.40 16.85 -5.83
N HIS A 190 -34.59 17.03 -5.26
CA HIS A 190 -34.86 16.66 -3.86
C HIS A 190 -34.67 15.16 -3.61
N LYS A 191 -35.09 14.31 -4.55
CA LYS A 191 -34.88 12.85 -4.47
C LYS A 191 -33.38 12.51 -4.51
N LEU A 192 -32.63 13.12 -5.42
CA LEU A 192 -31.16 12.93 -5.51
C LEU A 192 -30.45 13.36 -4.23
N LYS A 193 -30.83 14.52 -3.67
CA LYS A 193 -30.30 14.99 -2.38
C LYS A 193 -30.50 13.96 -1.27
N ARG A 194 -31.67 13.30 -1.22
CA ARG A 194 -31.93 12.21 -0.26
C ARG A 194 -31.04 10.99 -0.52
N ILE A 195 -30.94 10.55 -1.78
CA ILE A 195 -30.08 9.42 -2.15
C ILE A 195 -28.62 9.67 -1.77
N TYR A 196 -28.11 10.89 -1.99
CA TYR A 196 -26.75 11.26 -1.61
C TYR A 196 -26.54 11.31 -0.10
N ALA A 197 -27.54 11.76 0.66
CA ALA A 197 -27.50 11.70 2.12
C ALA A 197 -27.48 10.25 2.64
N ASP A 198 -28.33 9.37 2.08
CA ASP A 198 -28.37 7.95 2.45
C ASP A 198 -27.05 7.24 2.09
N ALA A 199 -26.49 7.55 0.92
CA ALA A 199 -25.17 7.07 0.49
C ALA A 199 -24.04 7.53 1.44
N ALA A 200 -24.10 8.78 1.91
CA ALA A 200 -23.14 9.30 2.86
C ALA A 200 -23.23 8.61 4.23
N VAL A 201 -24.45 8.40 4.73
CA VAL A 201 -24.69 7.64 5.97
C VAL A 201 -24.06 6.24 5.85
N LEU A 202 -24.32 5.54 4.75
CA LEU A 202 -23.77 4.22 4.49
C LEU A 202 -22.23 4.22 4.49
N LEU A 203 -21.60 5.16 3.78
CA LEU A 203 -20.13 5.25 3.72
C LEU A 203 -19.54 5.51 5.11
N VAL A 204 -20.16 6.37 5.91
CA VAL A 204 -19.70 6.65 7.28
C VAL A 204 -19.84 5.42 8.18
N ASP A 205 -20.99 4.76 8.18
CA ASP A 205 -21.23 3.61 9.06
C ASP A 205 -20.32 2.42 8.73
N ILE A 206 -20.00 2.23 7.45
CA ILE A 206 -19.12 1.14 7.02
C ILE A 206 -17.66 1.49 7.35
N TYR A 207 -17.16 2.63 6.86
CA TYR A 207 -15.72 2.92 6.79
C TYR A 207 -15.19 3.75 7.95
N PHE A 208 -16.05 4.52 8.63
CA PHE A 208 -15.68 5.42 9.73
C PHE A 208 -16.46 5.23 11.04
N PRO A 209 -16.86 4.01 11.45
CA PRO A 209 -17.67 3.84 12.66
C PRO A 209 -16.90 4.07 13.97
N HIS A 210 -15.58 4.26 13.88
CA HIS A 210 -14.72 4.62 15.00
C HIS A 210 -14.65 6.13 15.24
N LEU A 211 -15.17 6.94 14.31
CA LEU A 211 -15.19 8.40 14.41
C LEU A 211 -16.56 8.90 14.84
N GLY A 212 -16.58 10.06 15.51
CA GLY A 212 -17.80 10.78 15.83
C GLY A 212 -18.45 11.36 14.58
N ARG A 213 -19.78 11.52 14.62
CA ARG A 213 -20.50 12.31 13.61
C ARG A 213 -20.15 13.78 13.82
N ALA A 214 -19.97 14.53 12.73
CA ALA A 214 -19.74 15.97 12.85
C ALA A 214 -21.09 16.67 13.11
N ASP A 215 -21.28 17.14 14.33
CA ASP A 215 -22.51 17.83 14.74
C ASP A 215 -22.66 19.17 14.02
N GLY A 216 -23.91 19.56 13.72
CA GLY A 216 -24.25 20.87 13.17
C GLY A 216 -24.08 21.05 11.65
N LYS A 217 -23.69 20.01 10.90
CA LYS A 217 -23.67 20.06 9.42
C LYS A 217 -24.98 19.59 8.81
N THR A 218 -25.38 20.22 7.70
CA THR A 218 -26.58 19.86 6.92
C THR A 218 -26.43 18.54 6.16
N PHE A 219 -25.18 18.11 5.90
CA PHE A 219 -24.84 16.87 5.21
C PHE A 219 -24.17 15.87 6.16
N PRO A 220 -24.51 14.57 6.11
CA PRO A 220 -23.88 13.55 6.95
C PRO A 220 -22.37 13.52 6.74
N SER A 221 -21.61 13.82 7.79
CA SER A 221 -20.15 13.80 7.75
C SER A 221 -19.56 13.32 9.09
N VAL A 222 -18.25 13.12 9.09
CA VAL A 222 -17.50 12.65 10.26
C VAL A 222 -16.53 13.72 10.73
N ASP A 223 -16.26 13.67 12.04
CA ASP A 223 -15.18 14.43 12.63
C ASP A 223 -13.85 13.68 12.46
N TYR A 224 -13.07 14.10 11.47
CA TYR A 224 -11.76 13.51 11.18
C TYR A 224 -10.69 13.89 12.21
N SER A 225 -10.98 14.81 13.14
CA SER A 225 -10.09 15.15 14.26
C SER A 225 -10.08 14.09 15.37
N GLY A 226 -11.02 13.13 15.31
CA GLY A 226 -11.14 12.03 16.27
C GLY A 226 -9.98 11.01 16.23
N ASN A 227 -10.16 9.93 17.00
CA ASN A 227 -9.17 8.86 17.12
C ASN A 227 -9.15 7.94 15.90
N ASN A 228 -8.51 8.38 14.83
CA ASN A 228 -8.26 7.56 13.63
C ASN A 228 -7.42 6.32 13.97
N PHE A 229 -7.51 5.30 13.11
CA PHE A 229 -6.58 4.17 13.19
C PHE A 229 -5.14 4.64 12.95
N ARG A 230 -4.15 4.03 13.61
CA ARG A 230 -2.75 4.45 13.43
C ARG A 230 -2.27 4.37 11.97
N VAL A 231 -2.79 3.44 11.17
CA VAL A 231 -2.46 3.38 9.74
C VAL A 231 -3.01 4.57 8.94
N ASP A 232 -4.08 5.22 9.41
CA ASP A 232 -4.63 6.43 8.79
C ASP A 232 -3.84 7.68 9.17
N GLY A 233 -3.12 7.65 10.29
CA GLY A 233 -2.32 8.76 10.76
C GLY A 233 -3.12 9.81 11.55
N SER A 234 -2.49 10.95 11.77
CA SER A 234 -2.98 12.09 12.53
C SER A 234 -2.62 13.45 11.89
N ASN A 235 -3.45 14.45 12.17
CA ASN A 235 -3.25 15.89 11.85
C ASN A 235 -2.69 16.71 13.02
N THR A 236 -2.50 16.07 14.18
CA THR A 236 -2.10 16.72 15.45
C THR A 236 -0.71 16.31 15.92
N GLU A 237 0.10 15.71 15.05
CA GLU A 237 1.45 15.31 15.41
C GLU A 237 2.35 16.51 15.74
N THR A 238 3.15 16.37 16.80
CA THR A 238 4.08 17.40 17.27
C THR A 238 5.43 17.38 16.55
N SER A 239 5.63 16.45 15.62
CA SER A 239 6.85 16.31 14.83
C SER A 239 6.47 15.95 13.40
N LEU A 240 7.16 16.54 12.42
CA LEU A 240 6.75 16.46 11.02
C LEU A 240 7.85 15.85 10.15
N CYS A 241 7.43 15.17 9.09
CA CYS A 241 8.30 14.90 7.95
C CYS A 241 7.91 15.74 6.72
N CYS A 242 8.67 15.61 5.64
CA CYS A 242 8.65 16.56 4.54
C CYS A 242 7.32 16.67 3.80
N SER A 243 6.63 15.55 3.59
CA SER A 243 5.31 15.52 2.97
C SER A 243 4.21 15.99 3.93
N GLU A 244 4.36 15.72 5.22
CA GLU A 244 3.39 16.10 6.26
C GLU A 244 3.32 17.60 6.44
N LEU A 245 4.47 18.28 6.37
CA LEU A 245 4.56 19.74 6.34
C LEU A 245 3.63 20.31 5.26
N ILE A 246 3.75 19.83 4.02
CA ILE A 246 2.98 20.35 2.88
C ILE A 246 1.49 20.06 3.08
N ALA A 247 1.15 18.82 3.38
CA ALA A 247 -0.24 18.41 3.57
C ALA A 247 -0.91 19.18 4.72
N GLN A 248 -0.24 19.32 5.86
CA GLN A 248 -0.76 20.06 7.01
C GLN A 248 -0.97 21.54 6.67
N MET A 249 -0.01 22.16 5.98
CA MET A 249 -0.12 23.56 5.57
C MET A 249 -1.28 23.77 4.58
N TRP A 250 -1.48 22.88 3.61
CA TRP A 250 -2.63 22.92 2.70
C TRP A 250 -3.96 22.66 3.40
N GLN A 251 -4.03 21.72 4.34
CA GLN A 251 -5.24 21.42 5.11
C GLN A 251 -5.67 22.63 5.97
N ARG A 252 -4.72 23.21 6.70
CA ARG A 252 -4.97 24.35 7.60
C ARG A 252 -5.32 25.63 6.86
N SER A 253 -4.91 25.72 5.60
CA SER A 253 -5.18 26.88 4.75
C SER A 253 -6.47 26.76 3.93
N GLY A 254 -7.15 25.60 4.01
CA GLY A 254 -8.42 25.34 3.32
C GLY A 254 -8.27 24.92 1.86
N ILE A 255 -7.10 24.40 1.46
CA ILE A 255 -6.87 23.85 0.12
C ILE A 255 -7.27 22.37 0.07
N LEU A 256 -6.87 21.62 1.09
CA LEU A 256 -6.99 20.16 1.13
C LEU A 256 -7.95 19.74 2.24
N ALA A 257 -8.75 18.70 2.00
CA ALA A 257 -9.61 18.13 3.03
C ALA A 257 -8.78 17.53 4.19
N GLU A 258 -9.39 17.46 5.38
CA GLU A 258 -8.73 16.94 6.60
C GLU A 258 -8.38 15.45 6.53
N PHE A 259 -9.03 14.69 5.64
CA PHE A 259 -8.74 13.28 5.40
C PHE A 259 -8.34 13.05 3.92
N PRO A 260 -7.24 12.31 3.65
CA PRO A 260 -6.34 11.63 4.60
C PRO A 260 -5.61 12.60 5.54
N PRO A 261 -5.27 12.17 6.77
CA PRO A 261 -4.44 12.99 7.66
C PRO A 261 -3.08 13.32 7.05
N ALA A 262 -2.48 14.45 7.43
CA ALA A 262 -1.20 14.94 6.92
C ALA A 262 -0.07 13.90 6.98
N SER A 263 0.01 13.13 8.07
CA SER A 263 0.97 12.03 8.28
C SER A 263 0.81 10.83 7.34
N SER A 264 -0.27 10.77 6.58
CA SER A 264 -0.48 9.74 5.56
C SER A 264 0.10 10.07 4.19
N PHE A 265 0.46 11.32 3.93
CA PHE A 265 0.97 11.73 2.62
C PHE A 265 2.44 11.38 2.45
N ARG A 266 2.79 10.85 1.29
CA ARG A 266 4.14 10.56 0.81
C ARG A 266 4.56 11.55 -0.29
N PRO A 267 5.87 11.73 -0.53
CA PRO A 267 6.37 12.56 -1.61
C PRO A 267 5.70 12.36 -2.97
N PHE A 268 5.40 11.10 -3.34
CA PHE A 268 4.79 10.82 -4.64
C PHE A 268 3.30 11.16 -4.74
N ASP A 269 2.59 11.36 -3.62
CA ASP A 269 1.17 11.71 -3.65
C ASP A 269 0.96 13.07 -4.33
N PHE A 270 1.94 13.97 -4.20
CA PHE A 270 1.94 15.27 -4.85
C PHE A 270 2.23 15.20 -6.37
N LEU A 271 2.51 14.02 -6.93
CA LEU A 271 2.65 13.80 -8.38
C LEU A 271 1.32 13.41 -9.04
N ASN A 272 0.27 13.14 -8.25
CA ASN A 272 -1.00 12.66 -8.75
C ASN A 272 -2.19 13.35 -8.04
N ASP A 273 -2.88 14.20 -8.79
CA ASP A 273 -4.00 15.02 -8.31
C ASP A 273 -5.16 14.14 -7.82
N THR A 274 -5.32 12.93 -8.35
CA THR A 274 -6.41 12.02 -7.93
C THR A 274 -6.27 11.51 -6.50
N ARG A 275 -5.09 11.65 -5.90
CA ARG A 275 -4.83 11.28 -4.49
C ARG A 275 -5.06 12.44 -3.52
N LEU A 276 -5.27 13.65 -4.03
CA LEU A 276 -5.47 14.86 -3.25
C LEU A 276 -6.95 15.22 -3.23
N ASN A 277 -7.53 15.32 -2.03
CA ASN A 277 -8.91 15.74 -1.84
C ASN A 277 -9.01 17.27 -1.77
N PHE A 278 -8.82 17.94 -2.91
CA PHE A 278 -8.93 19.40 -2.97
C PHE A 278 -10.35 19.89 -2.66
N LEU A 279 -10.45 20.91 -1.80
CA LEU A 279 -11.73 21.51 -1.37
C LEU A 279 -12.41 22.40 -2.42
N SER A 280 -11.72 22.67 -3.54
CA SER A 280 -12.30 23.33 -4.70
C SER A 280 -11.91 22.58 -5.98
N PRO A 281 -12.86 22.37 -6.92
CA PRO A 281 -12.57 21.75 -8.22
C PRO A 281 -11.74 22.64 -9.15
N SER A 282 -11.61 23.93 -8.83
CA SER A 282 -10.70 24.84 -9.53
C SER A 282 -9.24 24.62 -9.15
N ILE A 283 -8.97 23.91 -8.05
CA ILE A 283 -7.62 23.67 -7.56
C ILE A 283 -7.05 22.41 -8.20
N SER A 284 -5.86 22.52 -8.78
CA SER A 284 -5.12 21.41 -9.37
C SER A 284 -3.62 21.67 -9.27
N LEU A 285 -2.81 20.63 -9.50
CA LEU A 285 -1.38 20.79 -9.63
C LEU A 285 -0.99 20.82 -11.12
N GLY A 286 -0.20 21.81 -11.50
CA GLY A 286 0.33 21.96 -12.85
C GLY A 286 1.29 20.85 -13.26
N GLU A 287 1.86 20.99 -14.45
CA GLU A 287 2.87 20.05 -14.95
C GLU A 287 4.17 20.09 -14.12
N LEU A 288 4.88 18.97 -14.13
CA LEU A 288 6.17 18.83 -13.45
C LEU A 288 7.27 19.51 -14.27
N GLN A 289 7.81 20.61 -13.76
CA GLN A 289 8.88 21.40 -14.39
C GLN A 289 10.22 21.10 -13.72
N VAL A 290 11.29 20.90 -14.50
CA VAL A 290 12.62 20.61 -13.95
C VAL A 290 13.37 21.92 -13.69
N LEU A 291 13.81 22.11 -12.43
CA LEU A 291 14.64 23.24 -12.04
C LEU A 291 16.14 22.91 -12.13
N ARG A 292 16.52 21.64 -11.90
CA ARG A 292 17.91 21.16 -11.98
C ARG A 292 17.96 19.66 -12.29
N GLY A 293 18.89 19.25 -13.15
CA GLY A 293 19.13 17.83 -13.49
C GLY A 293 18.47 17.38 -14.79
N GLY A 294 18.67 16.11 -15.18
CA GLY A 294 18.20 15.57 -16.45
C GLY A 294 17.48 14.25 -16.27
N ASN A 295 16.15 14.32 -16.25
CA ASN A 295 15.15 13.34 -16.69
C ASN A 295 13.80 13.71 -16.07
N VAL A 296 12.78 13.91 -16.91
CA VAL A 296 11.40 14.17 -16.48
C VAL A 296 10.71 12.83 -16.28
N VAL A 297 10.17 12.58 -15.08
CA VAL A 297 9.16 11.52 -14.93
C VAL A 297 7.87 12.05 -15.52
N ALA A 298 7.26 11.33 -16.47
CA ALA A 298 5.95 11.70 -17.00
C ALA A 298 4.97 11.89 -15.83
N PRO A 299 4.27 13.04 -15.72
CA PRO A 299 3.38 13.30 -14.61
C PRO A 299 2.26 12.25 -14.51
N GLY A 300 1.70 12.10 -13.31
CA GLY A 300 0.48 11.34 -13.10
C GLY A 300 -0.70 11.98 -13.84
N THR A 301 -1.81 11.25 -13.91
CA THR A 301 -3.05 11.72 -14.54
C THR A 301 -3.48 13.06 -13.95
N GLN A 302 -3.58 14.10 -14.79
CA GLN A 302 -4.18 15.37 -14.38
C GLN A 302 -5.70 15.21 -14.30
N CYS A 303 -6.31 15.82 -13.28
CA CYS A 303 -7.76 15.88 -13.21
C CYS A 303 -8.23 17.01 -14.13
N THR A 304 -8.87 16.66 -15.25
CA THR A 304 -9.62 17.62 -16.07
C THR A 304 -10.99 17.85 -15.42
N THR A 305 -11.06 18.72 -14.42
CA THR A 305 -12.35 19.23 -13.94
C THR A 305 -12.64 20.54 -14.65
N THR A 306 -13.62 20.51 -15.56
CA THR A 306 -14.16 21.74 -16.16
C THR A 306 -14.92 22.51 -15.08
N GLY A 307 -14.45 23.71 -14.78
CA GLY A 307 -15.06 24.65 -13.83
C GLY A 307 -16.32 25.29 -14.40
N ASP A 308 -17.34 24.49 -14.73
CA ASP A 308 -18.59 25.05 -15.22
C ASP A 308 -19.61 25.21 -14.10
N SER A 309 -20.46 26.23 -14.25
CA SER A 309 -21.58 26.54 -13.36
C SER A 309 -22.49 25.33 -13.09
N PRO A 310 -23.07 25.23 -11.88
CA PRO A 310 -24.01 24.16 -11.55
C PRO A 310 -25.19 24.18 -12.53
N ALA A 311 -25.56 23.01 -13.06
CA ALA A 311 -26.67 22.84 -13.98
C ALA A 311 -27.43 21.54 -13.67
N VAL A 312 -28.75 21.54 -13.84
CA VAL A 312 -29.62 20.38 -13.53
C VAL A 312 -29.17 19.13 -14.29
N ALA A 313 -28.90 19.25 -15.60
CA ALA A 313 -28.41 18.16 -16.42
C ALA A 313 -27.13 17.52 -15.87
N ARG A 314 -26.21 18.33 -15.31
CA ARG A 314 -24.97 17.81 -14.71
C ARG A 314 -25.20 17.01 -13.45
N CYS A 315 -26.13 17.43 -12.59
CA CYS A 315 -26.47 16.65 -11.41
C CYS A 315 -27.04 15.28 -11.80
N PHE A 316 -27.80 15.21 -12.89
CA PHE A 316 -28.35 13.96 -13.43
C PHE A 316 -27.26 13.10 -14.08
N ASP A 317 -26.37 13.69 -14.87
CA ASP A 317 -25.27 12.99 -15.51
C ASP A 317 -24.27 12.45 -14.48
N PHE A 318 -24.01 13.20 -13.41
CA PHE A 318 -23.24 12.72 -12.28
C PHE A 318 -23.88 11.47 -11.67
N TYR A 319 -25.19 11.51 -11.33
CA TYR A 319 -25.88 10.33 -10.80
C TYR A 319 -25.83 9.13 -11.75
N ARG A 320 -26.06 9.34 -13.05
CA ARG A 320 -25.98 8.29 -14.07
C ARG A 320 -24.58 7.68 -14.11
N ALA A 321 -23.53 8.50 -14.04
CA ALA A 321 -22.16 8.00 -13.99
C ALA A 321 -21.92 7.13 -12.75
N LEU A 322 -22.46 7.50 -11.58
CA LEU A 322 -22.32 6.72 -10.35
C LEU A 322 -23.13 5.42 -10.34
N SER A 323 -24.29 5.42 -11.00
CA SER A 323 -25.27 4.33 -10.96
C SER A 323 -25.18 3.37 -12.15
N GLY A 324 -24.18 3.52 -13.03
CA GLY A 324 -24.04 2.70 -14.24
C GLY A 324 -25.13 2.97 -15.28
N GLY A 325 -25.62 4.21 -15.36
CA GLY A 325 -26.61 4.66 -16.33
C GLY A 325 -28.05 4.66 -15.84
N ALA A 326 -28.32 4.38 -14.56
CA ALA A 326 -29.69 4.38 -14.04
C ALA A 326 -30.30 5.80 -14.00
N CYS A 327 -31.61 5.89 -14.23
CA CYS A 327 -32.34 7.14 -14.11
C CYS A 327 -32.65 7.44 -12.63
N PRO A 328 -32.49 8.69 -12.14
CA PRO A 328 -32.82 9.07 -10.76
C PRO A 328 -34.27 8.75 -10.35
N GLU A 329 -35.20 8.79 -11.30
CA GLU A 329 -36.63 8.55 -11.05
C GLU A 329 -36.94 7.11 -10.67
N HIS A 330 -36.20 6.16 -11.23
CA HIS A 330 -36.46 4.72 -11.10
C HIS A 330 -35.35 3.99 -10.31
N GLY A 331 -34.18 4.61 -10.22
CA GLY A 331 -33.06 4.15 -9.41
C GLY A 331 -33.11 4.68 -7.98
N GLY A 332 -32.27 4.09 -7.14
CA GLY A 332 -32.08 4.48 -5.74
C GLY A 332 -30.67 4.13 -5.28
N LEU A 333 -30.48 4.03 -3.96
CA LEU A 333 -29.19 3.72 -3.36
C LEU A 333 -28.58 2.41 -3.90
N ASP A 334 -29.42 1.40 -4.15
CA ASP A 334 -28.99 0.11 -4.69
C ASP A 334 -28.32 0.22 -6.07
N SER A 335 -28.77 1.18 -6.89
CA SER A 335 -28.16 1.44 -8.20
C SER A 335 -26.73 1.96 -8.08
N MET A 336 -26.39 2.62 -6.97
CA MET A 336 -25.04 3.13 -6.67
C MET A 336 -24.17 2.10 -5.93
N HIS A 337 -24.67 0.90 -5.64
CA HIS A 337 -24.01 -0.06 -4.75
C HIS A 337 -22.56 -0.36 -5.16
N ARG A 338 -22.30 -0.62 -6.45
CA ARG A 338 -20.94 -0.90 -6.95
C ARG A 338 -20.00 0.29 -6.77
N TRP A 339 -20.50 1.51 -6.94
CA TRP A 339 -19.73 2.71 -6.72
C TRP A 339 -19.50 2.96 -5.22
N LEU A 340 -20.42 2.60 -4.33
CA LEU A 340 -20.24 2.80 -2.88
C LEU A 340 -19.22 1.82 -2.26
N MET A 341 -19.09 0.62 -2.82
CA MET A 341 -18.19 -0.42 -2.33
C MET A 341 -16.74 -0.23 -2.81
N GLN A 342 -15.83 -0.02 -1.87
CA GLN A 342 -14.41 0.28 -2.17
C GLN A 342 -13.58 -0.96 -2.51
N SER A 343 -13.84 -2.09 -1.83
CA SER A 343 -13.18 -3.38 -2.02
C SER A 343 -14.18 -4.54 -2.06
N SER A 344 -13.70 -5.78 -2.17
CA SER A 344 -14.54 -6.98 -2.09
C SER A 344 -15.28 -7.04 -0.75
N THR A 345 -16.53 -7.47 -0.77
CA THR A 345 -17.28 -7.69 0.47
C THR A 345 -16.75 -8.91 1.23
N ASN A 346 -17.01 -8.96 2.55
CA ASN A 346 -16.70 -10.16 3.33
C ASN A 346 -17.40 -11.41 2.76
N GLN A 347 -18.63 -11.26 2.27
CA GLN A 347 -19.39 -12.36 1.68
C GLN A 347 -18.72 -12.90 0.41
N GLU A 348 -18.32 -12.02 -0.52
CA GLU A 348 -17.61 -12.41 -1.76
C GLU A 348 -16.32 -13.16 -1.46
N VAL A 349 -15.51 -12.63 -0.52
CA VAL A 349 -14.26 -13.28 -0.11
C VAL A 349 -14.54 -14.65 0.51
N ARG A 350 -15.52 -14.77 1.41
CA ARG A 350 -15.86 -16.03 2.08
C ARG A 350 -16.30 -17.12 1.08
N HIS A 351 -17.10 -16.79 0.07
CA HIS A 351 -17.54 -17.75 -0.92
C HIS A 351 -16.41 -18.28 -1.81
N GLY A 352 -15.44 -17.42 -2.16
CA GLY A 352 -14.33 -17.79 -3.04
C GLY A 352 -13.09 -18.35 -2.35
N LEU A 353 -12.90 -18.09 -1.04
CA LEU A 353 -11.62 -18.29 -0.37
C LEU A 353 -11.12 -19.74 -0.41
N VAL A 354 -11.96 -20.72 -0.06
CA VAL A 354 -11.57 -22.14 -0.03
C VAL A 354 -11.10 -22.59 -1.42
N PHE A 355 -11.90 -22.31 -2.44
CA PHE A 355 -11.57 -22.66 -3.81
C PHE A 355 -10.28 -21.98 -4.25
N ASN A 356 -10.15 -20.67 -4.05
CA ASN A 356 -8.95 -19.93 -4.46
C ASN A 356 -7.68 -20.45 -3.76
N VAL A 357 -7.76 -20.78 -2.46
CA VAL A 357 -6.64 -21.33 -1.69
C VAL A 357 -6.21 -22.69 -2.23
N VAL A 358 -7.16 -23.62 -2.42
CA VAL A 358 -6.88 -24.98 -2.92
C VAL A 358 -6.34 -24.92 -4.35
N SER A 359 -6.98 -24.15 -5.23
CA SER A 359 -6.54 -23.99 -6.63
C SER A 359 -5.16 -23.36 -6.73
N THR A 360 -4.85 -22.36 -5.89
CA THR A 360 -3.51 -21.77 -5.82
C THR A 360 -2.48 -22.80 -5.39
N GLY A 361 -2.77 -23.56 -4.32
CA GLY A 361 -1.86 -24.61 -3.86
C GLY A 361 -1.61 -25.70 -4.91
N ALA A 362 -2.68 -26.15 -5.59
CA ALA A 362 -2.57 -27.12 -6.69
C ALA A 362 -1.73 -26.58 -7.85
N LEU A 363 -1.90 -25.31 -8.23
CA LEU A 363 -1.07 -24.66 -9.24
C LEU A 363 0.41 -24.64 -8.83
N PHE A 364 0.73 -24.24 -7.59
CA PHE A 364 2.11 -24.24 -7.09
C PHE A 364 2.71 -25.65 -7.05
N ALA A 365 1.92 -26.67 -6.69
CA ALA A 365 2.35 -28.07 -6.71
C ALA A 365 2.72 -28.50 -8.15
N LEU A 366 1.87 -28.19 -9.13
CA LEU A 366 2.11 -28.48 -10.55
C LEU A 366 3.35 -27.74 -11.09
N CYS A 367 3.48 -26.45 -10.82
CA CYS A 367 4.65 -25.66 -11.21
C CYS A 367 5.93 -26.15 -10.51
N GLY A 368 5.81 -26.75 -9.33
CA GLY A 368 6.91 -27.40 -8.63
C GLY A 368 7.45 -28.65 -9.33
N LEU A 369 6.64 -29.36 -10.10
CA LEU A 369 7.09 -30.49 -10.93
C LEU A 369 8.00 -30.04 -12.07
N LEU A 370 7.75 -28.85 -12.64
CA LEU A 370 8.60 -28.28 -13.71
C LEU A 370 10.04 -28.01 -13.22
N SER A 371 10.22 -27.77 -11.92
CA SER A 371 11.52 -27.56 -11.31
C SER A 371 12.14 -28.83 -10.71
N ALA A 372 11.62 -30.02 -11.02
CA ALA A 372 12.06 -31.31 -10.49
C ALA A 372 13.59 -31.55 -10.56
N PRO A 373 14.29 -31.33 -11.69
CA PRO A 373 15.74 -31.52 -11.74
C PRO A 373 16.52 -30.55 -10.85
N LEU A 374 16.08 -29.29 -10.82
CA LEU A 374 16.66 -28.25 -9.96
C LEU A 374 16.43 -28.56 -8.48
N ARG A 375 15.23 -29.05 -8.16
CA ARG A 375 14.84 -29.49 -6.82
C ARG A 375 15.73 -30.64 -6.35
N LEU A 376 16.00 -31.64 -7.19
CA LEU A 376 16.94 -32.70 -6.84
C LEU A 376 18.32 -32.11 -6.50
N ARG A 377 18.91 -31.32 -7.41
CA ARG A 377 20.26 -30.75 -7.20
C ARG A 377 20.34 -29.86 -5.96
N TRP A 378 19.29 -29.08 -5.72
CA TRP A 378 19.15 -28.30 -4.49
C TRP A 378 19.16 -29.20 -3.26
N MET A 379 18.30 -30.23 -3.20
CA MET A 379 18.21 -31.15 -2.05
C MET A 379 19.53 -31.90 -1.82
N GLU A 380 20.20 -32.37 -2.89
CA GLU A 380 21.50 -33.04 -2.80
C GLU A 380 22.56 -32.14 -2.17
N CYS A 381 22.68 -30.90 -2.64
CA CYS A 381 23.64 -29.94 -2.11
C CYS A 381 23.29 -29.48 -0.68
N GLN A 382 22.00 -29.30 -0.38
CA GLN A 382 21.56 -28.82 0.94
C GLN A 382 21.80 -29.89 2.01
N LEU A 383 21.40 -31.14 1.73
CA LEU A 383 21.61 -32.29 2.60
C LEU A 383 23.09 -32.69 2.64
N GLY A 384 23.82 -32.57 1.53
CA GLY A 384 25.20 -33.02 1.38
C GLY A 384 25.30 -34.51 1.03
N VAL A 385 24.26 -35.06 0.37
CA VAL A 385 24.17 -36.47 -0.03
C VAL A 385 23.58 -36.57 -1.43
N VAL A 386 24.00 -37.58 -2.20
CA VAL A 386 23.42 -37.88 -3.51
C VAL A 386 22.16 -38.72 -3.33
N LEU A 387 21.23 -38.62 -4.28
CA LEU A 387 20.05 -39.50 -4.34
C LEU A 387 20.47 -40.98 -4.23
N ARG A 388 19.96 -41.68 -3.22
CA ARG A 388 20.32 -43.09 -2.96
C ARG A 388 19.32 -44.08 -3.52
N ARG A 389 18.03 -43.74 -3.49
CA ARG A 389 16.93 -44.60 -3.91
C ARG A 389 15.97 -43.82 -4.82
N GLY A 390 15.42 -44.51 -5.81
CA GLY A 390 14.49 -43.93 -6.78
C GLY A 390 15.14 -43.02 -7.82
N SER A 391 14.33 -42.20 -8.47
CA SER A 391 14.73 -41.25 -9.52
C SER A 391 14.31 -39.82 -9.17
N VAL A 392 14.77 -38.85 -9.98
CA VAL A 392 14.28 -37.45 -9.93
C VAL A 392 12.75 -37.40 -9.87
N TRP A 393 12.09 -38.21 -10.70
CA TRP A 393 10.63 -38.22 -10.84
C TRP A 393 9.93 -38.86 -9.65
N SER A 394 10.51 -39.92 -9.06
CA SER A 394 9.97 -40.53 -7.85
C SER A 394 10.04 -39.58 -6.65
N LEU A 395 11.18 -38.90 -6.47
CA LEU A 395 11.34 -37.84 -5.47
C LEU A 395 10.33 -36.70 -5.69
N SER A 396 10.20 -36.27 -6.96
CA SER A 396 9.30 -35.17 -7.32
C SER A 396 7.84 -35.53 -7.15
N ALA A 397 7.44 -36.77 -7.41
CA ALA A 397 6.10 -37.28 -7.16
C ALA A 397 5.78 -37.28 -5.65
N GLY A 398 6.74 -37.68 -4.80
CA GLY A 398 6.59 -37.60 -3.35
C GLY A 398 6.40 -36.16 -2.85
N CYS A 399 7.22 -35.22 -3.35
CA CYS A 399 7.08 -33.80 -3.03
C CYS A 399 5.76 -33.21 -3.57
N PHE A 400 5.34 -33.58 -4.78
CA PHE A 400 4.07 -33.15 -5.36
C PHE A 400 2.88 -33.66 -4.55
N ALA A 401 2.86 -34.93 -4.16
CA ALA A 401 1.81 -35.49 -3.33
C ALA A 401 1.72 -34.78 -1.97
N ARG A 402 2.87 -34.39 -1.39
CA ARG A 402 2.93 -33.56 -0.19
C ARG A 402 2.31 -32.17 -0.42
N ASP A 403 2.64 -31.51 -1.53
CA ASP A 403 2.15 -30.17 -1.83
C ASP A 403 0.63 -30.17 -2.14
N VAL A 404 0.12 -31.22 -2.79
CA VAL A 404 -1.33 -31.43 -2.96
C VAL A 404 -2.01 -31.65 -1.62
N LEU A 405 -1.46 -32.50 -0.75
CA LEU A 405 -2.01 -32.72 0.59
C LEU A 405 -1.97 -31.42 1.43
N PHE A 406 -0.93 -30.60 1.26
CA PHE A 406 -0.83 -29.29 1.89
C PHE A 406 -2.00 -28.40 1.44
N SER A 407 -2.27 -28.36 0.13
CA SER A 407 -3.37 -27.58 -0.46
C SER A 407 -4.73 -28.02 0.08
N VAL A 408 -4.95 -29.34 0.18
CA VAL A 408 -6.19 -29.91 0.75
C VAL A 408 -6.32 -29.53 2.23
N ALA A 409 -5.25 -29.67 3.01
CA ALA A 409 -5.25 -29.29 4.42
C ALA A 409 -5.56 -27.80 4.62
N GLN A 410 -4.99 -26.92 3.78
CA GLN A 410 -5.32 -25.49 3.80
C GLN A 410 -6.82 -25.27 3.53
N GLY A 411 -7.37 -25.92 2.51
CA GLY A 411 -8.79 -25.83 2.15
C GLY A 411 -9.72 -26.26 3.29
N LEU A 412 -9.40 -27.37 3.96
CA LEU A 412 -10.14 -27.87 5.12
C LEU A 412 -10.10 -26.89 6.31
N VAL A 413 -8.95 -26.28 6.57
CA VAL A 413 -8.81 -25.27 7.63
C VAL A 413 -9.62 -24.03 7.29
N CYS A 414 -9.53 -23.51 6.06
CA CYS A 414 -10.35 -22.39 5.59
C CYS A 414 -11.84 -22.71 5.69
N LEU A 415 -12.28 -23.90 5.28
CA LEU A 415 -13.67 -24.33 5.39
C LEU A 415 -14.13 -24.39 6.85
N SER A 416 -13.29 -24.92 7.74
CA SER A 416 -13.57 -24.97 9.18
C SER A 416 -13.73 -23.57 9.77
N LEU A 417 -12.82 -22.65 9.43
CA LEU A 417 -12.91 -21.24 9.85
C LEU A 417 -14.20 -20.59 9.34
N LEU A 418 -14.61 -20.86 8.09
CA LEU A 418 -15.85 -20.33 7.52
C LEU A 418 -17.09 -20.86 8.23
N LEU A 419 -17.13 -22.15 8.60
CA LEU A 419 -18.24 -22.77 9.31
C LEU A 419 -18.37 -22.22 10.74
N LEU A 420 -17.24 -22.05 11.44
CA LEU A 420 -17.22 -21.49 12.79
C LEU A 420 -17.68 -20.03 12.84
N THR A 421 -17.36 -19.26 11.80
CA THR A 421 -17.74 -17.84 11.69
C THR A 421 -19.11 -17.64 11.02
N ARG A 422 -19.87 -18.72 10.76
CA ARG A 422 -21.17 -18.64 10.05
C ARG A 422 -22.28 -18.04 10.92
N HIS A 423 -22.15 -18.10 12.25
CA HIS A 423 -23.12 -17.54 13.19
C HIS A 423 -22.94 -16.03 13.41
N GLU A 424 -21.83 -15.45 12.95
CA GLU A 424 -21.59 -14.01 13.04
C GLU A 424 -22.02 -13.31 11.75
N THR A 425 -23.08 -12.52 11.89
CA THR A 425 -23.60 -11.43 11.05
C THR A 425 -24.53 -11.74 9.85
N LYS A 426 -25.78 -11.26 10.00
CA LYS A 426 -26.61 -10.77 8.88
C LYS A 426 -25.89 -9.60 8.22
N TYR A 427 -25.71 -9.66 6.90
CA TYR A 427 -25.44 -8.56 5.97
C TYR A 427 -24.54 -7.42 6.48
N THR A 428 -23.30 -7.71 6.87
CA THR A 428 -22.28 -6.66 7.04
C THR A 428 -21.33 -6.68 5.85
N PHE A 429 -21.20 -5.55 5.15
CA PHE A 429 -20.28 -5.40 4.00
C PHE A 429 -18.83 -5.71 4.38
N LEU A 430 -18.43 -5.26 5.58
CA LEU A 430 -17.23 -5.70 6.28
C LEU A 430 -17.56 -6.86 7.22
N GLY A 431 -16.56 -7.66 7.60
CA GLY A 431 -16.75 -8.77 8.53
C GLY A 431 -16.91 -8.34 9.99
N ALA A 432 -17.07 -9.31 10.88
CA ALA A 432 -16.91 -9.08 12.31
C ALA A 432 -15.43 -8.79 12.63
N PRO A 433 -15.13 -7.92 13.61
CA PRO A 433 -13.75 -7.58 13.93
C PRO A 433 -13.00 -8.81 14.45
N LEU A 434 -11.89 -9.19 13.80
CA LEU A 434 -11.04 -10.30 14.25
C LEU A 434 -10.42 -10.06 15.63
N MET A 435 -10.10 -8.79 15.92
CA MET A 435 -9.58 -8.34 17.22
C MET A 435 -9.83 -6.84 17.38
N LYS A 436 -10.01 -6.37 18.61
CA LYS A 436 -10.06 -4.94 18.91
C LYS A 436 -8.64 -4.37 18.89
N THR A 437 -8.41 -3.39 18.02
CA THR A 437 -7.11 -2.73 17.88
C THR A 437 -7.30 -1.29 17.38
N ASN A 438 -6.40 -0.39 17.78
CA ASN A 438 -6.37 0.98 17.29
C ASN A 438 -5.39 1.14 16.11
N LEU A 439 -4.78 0.04 15.64
CA LEU A 439 -3.81 0.08 14.55
C LEU A 439 -4.49 0.12 13.18
N PHE A 440 -5.52 -0.69 12.95
CA PHE A 440 -6.20 -0.89 11.67
C PHE A 440 -7.60 -1.48 11.87
N ASP A 441 -8.44 -1.43 10.84
CA ASP A 441 -9.81 -1.97 10.91
C ASP A 441 -9.84 -3.46 10.57
N THR A 442 -9.86 -4.31 11.60
CA THR A 442 -9.83 -5.78 11.46
C THR A 442 -11.10 -6.39 10.87
N ARG A 443 -12.16 -5.60 10.69
CA ARG A 443 -13.38 -6.01 9.99
C ARG A 443 -13.14 -6.13 8.48
N HIS A 444 -12.09 -5.48 7.97
CA HIS A 444 -11.82 -5.46 6.54
C HIS A 444 -11.44 -6.86 6.02
N PRO A 445 -12.01 -7.34 4.88
CA PRO A 445 -11.79 -8.69 4.36
C PRO A 445 -10.31 -9.08 4.13
N TYR A 446 -9.46 -8.09 3.86
CA TYR A 446 -7.99 -8.27 3.84
C TYR A 446 -7.43 -8.99 5.07
N TYR A 447 -7.85 -8.61 6.28
CA TYR A 447 -7.33 -9.22 7.50
C TYR A 447 -7.86 -10.63 7.72
N HIS A 448 -9.10 -10.91 7.27
CA HIS A 448 -9.66 -12.25 7.24
C HIS A 448 -8.87 -13.17 6.30
N VAL A 449 -8.53 -12.70 5.09
CA VAL A 449 -7.68 -13.44 4.14
C VAL A 449 -6.30 -13.69 4.74
N CYS A 450 -5.64 -12.66 5.28
CA CYS A 450 -4.32 -12.78 5.89
C CYS A 450 -4.34 -13.84 7.01
N THR A 451 -5.31 -13.75 7.91
CA THR A 451 -5.42 -14.66 9.05
C THR A 451 -5.72 -16.08 8.59
N ALA A 452 -6.70 -16.26 7.72
CA ALA A 452 -7.07 -17.57 7.18
C ALA A 452 -5.88 -18.22 6.45
N TRP A 453 -5.18 -17.46 5.60
CA TRP A 453 -4.00 -17.95 4.87
C TRP A 453 -2.87 -18.37 5.81
N LEU A 454 -2.49 -17.52 6.77
CA LEU A 454 -1.40 -17.80 7.70
C LEU A 454 -1.72 -19.00 8.62
N VAL A 455 -2.95 -19.09 9.14
CA VAL A 455 -3.39 -20.22 9.98
C VAL A 455 -3.47 -21.51 9.16
N ALA A 456 -4.03 -21.44 7.94
CA ALA A 456 -4.08 -22.59 7.02
C ALA A 456 -2.67 -23.10 6.69
N ASN A 457 -1.72 -22.21 6.41
CA ASN A 457 -0.32 -22.57 6.14
C ASN A 457 0.34 -23.24 7.35
N MET A 458 0.11 -22.69 8.55
CA MET A 458 0.63 -23.22 9.80
C MET A 458 0.16 -24.65 10.02
N VAL A 459 -1.16 -24.89 9.94
CA VAL A 459 -1.74 -26.22 10.17
C VAL A 459 -1.33 -27.20 9.06
N ALA A 460 -1.41 -26.79 7.79
CA ALA A 460 -1.00 -27.62 6.67
C ALA A 460 0.49 -28.03 6.75
N HIS A 461 1.35 -27.13 7.23
CA HIS A 461 2.77 -27.46 7.47
C HIS A 461 2.93 -28.55 8.52
N LEU A 462 2.28 -28.40 9.67
CA LEU A 462 2.38 -29.39 10.75
C LEU A 462 1.86 -30.77 10.31
N LEU A 463 0.76 -30.80 9.55
CA LEU A 463 0.15 -32.04 9.06
C LEU A 463 0.99 -32.74 7.97
N THR A 464 1.65 -31.98 7.10
CA THR A 464 2.35 -32.54 5.92
C THR A 464 3.86 -32.71 6.10
N THR A 465 4.45 -32.14 7.15
CA THR A 465 5.88 -32.32 7.44
C THR A 465 6.28 -33.79 7.59
N PRO A 466 5.49 -34.66 8.26
CA PRO A 466 5.79 -36.09 8.33
C PRO A 466 5.93 -36.74 6.96
N MET A 467 5.07 -36.38 6.00
CA MET A 467 5.12 -36.89 4.63
C MET A 467 6.37 -36.40 3.90
N LEU A 468 6.72 -35.12 4.01
CA LEU A 468 7.95 -34.58 3.42
C LEU A 468 9.20 -35.29 3.98
N ASN A 469 9.25 -35.48 5.29
CA ASN A 469 10.37 -36.14 5.95
C ASN A 469 10.44 -37.63 5.60
N ALA A 470 9.30 -38.29 5.39
CA ALA A 470 9.23 -39.67 4.89
C ALA A 470 9.77 -39.78 3.45
N VAL A 471 9.43 -38.83 2.57
CA VAL A 471 9.98 -38.75 1.20
C VAL A 471 11.50 -38.56 1.24
N ILE A 472 11.99 -37.63 2.06
CA ILE A 472 13.43 -37.40 2.25
C ILE A 472 14.12 -38.67 2.81
N ALA A 473 13.52 -39.31 3.82
CA ALA A 473 14.05 -40.53 4.44
C ALA A 473 14.12 -41.69 3.43
N HIS A 474 13.10 -41.85 2.62
CA HIS A 474 13.08 -42.86 1.56
C HIS A 474 14.20 -42.61 0.53
N HIS A 475 14.35 -41.39 0.02
CA HIS A 475 15.27 -41.11 -1.08
C HIS A 475 16.74 -40.93 -0.66
N PHE A 476 17.00 -40.38 0.52
CA PHE A 476 18.35 -39.98 0.98
C PHE A 476 18.81 -40.69 2.27
N GLY A 477 17.89 -41.26 3.03
CA GLY A 477 18.18 -42.00 4.26
C GLY A 477 18.70 -43.42 4.02
N PRO A 478 19.22 -44.09 5.07
CA PRO A 478 19.60 -45.49 4.99
C PRO A 478 18.39 -46.41 4.78
N ALA A 479 18.64 -47.58 4.21
CA ALA A 479 17.63 -48.64 4.18
C ALA A 479 17.44 -49.18 5.60
N THR A 480 16.27 -48.94 6.18
CA THR A 480 15.92 -49.34 7.54
C THR A 480 14.65 -50.20 7.49
N PRO A 481 14.61 -51.36 8.17
CA PRO A 481 13.40 -52.16 8.27
C PRO A 481 12.43 -51.52 9.28
N GLY A 482 11.14 -51.43 8.92
CA GLY A 482 10.07 -50.98 9.81
C GLY A 482 9.61 -49.52 9.61
N PRO A 483 8.49 -49.13 10.24
CA PRO A 483 7.96 -47.78 10.16
C PRO A 483 8.86 -46.80 10.92
N TRP A 484 9.05 -45.59 10.37
CA TRP A 484 9.84 -44.56 11.03
C TRP A 484 9.10 -43.95 12.22
N PRO A 485 9.79 -43.65 13.33
CA PRO A 485 9.17 -43.07 14.50
C PRO A 485 8.64 -41.67 14.19
N LEU A 486 7.41 -41.35 14.65
CA LEU A 486 6.76 -40.07 14.38
C LEU A 486 7.63 -38.88 14.82
N ARG A 487 8.33 -38.99 15.95
CA ARG A 487 9.26 -37.97 16.45
C ARG A 487 10.34 -37.60 15.44
N MET A 488 10.81 -38.56 14.65
CA MET A 488 11.77 -38.30 13.57
C MET A 488 11.08 -37.64 12.38
N LEU A 489 9.90 -38.13 12.00
CA LEU A 489 9.12 -37.59 10.89
C LEU A 489 8.60 -36.16 11.16
N THR A 490 8.39 -35.75 12.41
CA THR A 490 8.00 -34.38 12.77
C THR A 490 9.20 -33.46 12.96
N LYS A 491 10.44 -33.92 12.76
CA LYS A 491 11.63 -33.13 13.06
C LYS A 491 11.69 -31.87 12.19
N GLY A 492 11.90 -30.73 12.85
CA GLY A 492 11.97 -29.42 12.20
C GLY A 492 10.61 -28.75 11.92
N SER A 493 9.47 -29.39 12.20
CA SER A 493 8.14 -28.83 11.93
C SER A 493 7.86 -27.51 12.68
N LEU A 494 8.30 -27.41 13.94
CA LEU A 494 8.16 -26.17 14.72
C LEU A 494 9.19 -25.13 14.32
N SER A 495 10.44 -25.54 14.09
CA SER A 495 11.52 -24.62 13.71
C SER A 495 11.30 -23.98 12.35
N LEU A 496 10.68 -24.70 11.40
CA LEU A 496 10.36 -24.19 10.06
C LEU A 496 8.97 -23.57 9.95
N LEU A 497 8.22 -23.50 11.06
CA LEU A 497 6.87 -22.95 11.06
C LEU A 497 6.80 -21.51 10.53
N PRO A 498 7.68 -20.56 10.94
CA PRO A 498 7.63 -19.19 10.41
C PRO A 498 7.86 -19.14 8.90
N LEU A 499 8.80 -19.98 8.41
CA LEU A 499 9.07 -20.09 6.97
C LEU A 499 7.86 -20.68 6.24
N ALA A 500 7.19 -21.68 6.81
CA ALA A 500 6.04 -22.32 6.18
C ALA A 500 4.78 -21.43 6.18
N MET A 501 4.63 -20.56 7.19
CA MET A 501 3.56 -19.56 7.22
C MET A 501 3.68 -18.55 6.07
N VAL A 502 4.91 -18.11 5.78
CA VAL A 502 5.18 -17.05 4.79
C VAL A 502 5.49 -17.62 3.39
N LEU A 503 6.08 -18.81 3.31
CA LEU A 503 6.47 -19.52 2.08
C LEU A 503 6.01 -20.98 2.14
N PRO A 504 4.68 -21.23 2.09
CA PRO A 504 4.10 -22.59 2.19
C PRO A 504 4.55 -23.52 1.05
N TYR A 505 4.76 -22.95 -0.13
CA TYR A 505 5.26 -23.60 -1.33
C TYR A 505 6.59 -22.98 -1.76
N GLN A 506 7.31 -23.71 -2.62
CA GLN A 506 8.48 -23.16 -3.28
C GLN A 506 8.08 -21.88 -4.05
N ALA A 507 8.72 -20.76 -3.71
CA ALA A 507 8.47 -19.46 -4.32
C ALA A 507 7.01 -18.97 -4.24
N ALA A 508 6.29 -19.29 -3.14
CA ALA A 508 4.90 -18.89 -2.89
C ALA A 508 4.70 -17.37 -2.73
N TRP A 509 5.00 -16.61 -3.77
CA TRP A 509 4.94 -15.16 -3.80
C TRP A 509 3.55 -14.61 -3.50
N VAL A 510 2.51 -15.39 -3.81
CA VAL A 510 1.11 -15.07 -3.47
C VAL A 510 0.98 -14.81 -1.97
N SER A 511 1.75 -15.49 -1.11
CA SER A 511 1.71 -15.24 0.33
C SER A 511 2.17 -13.82 0.67
N CYS A 512 3.28 -13.37 0.09
CA CYS A 512 3.75 -12.00 0.30
C CYS A 512 2.78 -10.99 -0.33
N PHE A 513 2.33 -11.27 -1.56
CA PHE A 513 1.39 -10.43 -2.32
C PHE A 513 0.05 -10.21 -1.59
N GLU A 514 -0.49 -11.25 -0.96
CA GLU A 514 -1.79 -11.20 -0.26
C GLU A 514 -1.68 -10.70 1.18
N THR A 515 -0.49 -10.77 1.78
CA THR A 515 -0.25 -10.33 3.16
C THR A 515 0.50 -9.00 3.16
N PHE A 516 1.76 -8.99 3.57
CA PHE A 516 2.46 -7.76 3.90
C PHE A 516 2.73 -6.85 2.68
N CYS A 517 2.95 -7.40 1.48
CA CYS A 517 3.22 -6.56 0.30
C CYS A 517 2.01 -5.72 -0.08
N ALA A 518 0.79 -6.26 0.03
CA ALA A 518 -0.44 -5.50 -0.16
C ALA A 518 -0.61 -4.35 0.86
N ALA A 519 0.10 -4.40 1.99
CA ALA A 519 0.13 -3.31 2.96
C ALA A 519 1.11 -2.20 2.59
N ILE A 520 2.15 -2.49 1.81
CA ILE A 520 3.18 -1.51 1.40
C ILE A 520 2.82 -0.92 0.03
N VAL A 521 2.53 -1.80 -0.93
CA VAL A 521 2.05 -1.45 -2.28
C VAL A 521 0.58 -1.85 -2.34
N PRO A 522 -0.36 -0.92 -2.11
CA PRO A 522 -1.77 -1.25 -1.99
C PRO A 522 -2.32 -1.92 -3.26
N THR A 523 -2.95 -3.08 -3.08
CA THR A 523 -3.61 -3.82 -4.15
C THR A 523 -5.14 -3.80 -3.99
N PRO A 524 -5.87 -3.00 -4.81
CA PRO A 524 -7.33 -3.00 -4.80
C PRO A 524 -7.96 -4.34 -5.20
N SER A 525 -7.25 -5.14 -5.99
CA SER A 525 -7.65 -6.49 -6.39
C SER A 525 -6.49 -7.46 -6.19
N SER A 526 -6.79 -8.73 -5.94
CA SER A 526 -5.80 -9.78 -5.68
C SER A 526 -6.37 -11.18 -5.96
N VAL A 527 -5.56 -12.22 -5.81
CA VAL A 527 -5.95 -13.62 -6.05
C VAL A 527 -7.08 -14.04 -5.11
N PHE A 528 -7.01 -13.62 -3.84
CA PHE A 528 -8.00 -13.96 -2.80
C PHE A 528 -9.06 -12.88 -2.56
N ARG A 529 -8.85 -11.65 -3.03
CA ARG A 529 -9.84 -10.55 -2.98
C ARG A 529 -10.05 -9.99 -4.38
N ARG A 530 -10.81 -10.72 -5.19
CA ARG A 530 -11.02 -10.36 -6.61
C ARG A 530 -11.96 -9.17 -6.73
N ARG A 531 -11.54 -8.18 -7.53
CA ARG A 531 -12.35 -7.06 -8.03
C ARG A 531 -12.11 -6.90 -9.54
N PRO A 532 -12.81 -7.68 -10.39
CA PRO A 532 -12.60 -7.67 -11.83
C PRO A 532 -12.81 -6.29 -12.47
N ASP A 533 -13.75 -5.52 -11.93
CA ASP A 533 -14.04 -4.14 -12.34
C ASP A 533 -12.85 -3.20 -12.21
N LEU A 534 -11.92 -3.48 -11.29
CA LEU A 534 -10.73 -2.68 -11.07
C LEU A 534 -9.53 -3.19 -11.87
N LEU A 535 -9.57 -4.42 -12.39
CA LEU A 535 -8.45 -5.04 -13.12
C LEU A 535 -8.13 -4.33 -14.44
N GLU A 536 -9.15 -3.72 -15.05
CA GLU A 536 -9.00 -3.09 -16.37
C GLU A 536 -8.53 -1.64 -16.29
N THR A 537 -8.54 -1.03 -15.10
CA THR A 537 -8.14 0.36 -14.90
C THR A 537 -6.64 0.56 -15.17
N ASP A 538 -6.29 1.66 -15.83
CA ASP A 538 -4.89 1.99 -16.13
C ASP A 538 -4.05 2.18 -14.86
N GLU A 539 -4.67 2.72 -13.81
CA GLU A 539 -4.09 2.85 -12.49
C GLU A 539 -3.66 1.47 -11.95
N TRP A 540 -4.54 0.46 -12.02
CA TRP A 540 -4.21 -0.87 -11.53
C TRP A 540 -3.14 -1.56 -12.36
N ARG A 541 -3.16 -1.43 -13.70
CA ARG A 541 -2.13 -2.02 -14.56
C ARG A 541 -0.71 -1.55 -14.16
N ARG A 542 -0.57 -0.29 -13.76
CA ARG A 542 0.68 0.28 -13.28
C ARG A 542 1.09 -0.30 -11.92
N TYR A 543 0.19 -0.31 -10.92
CA TYR A 543 0.51 -0.81 -9.57
C TYR A 543 0.72 -2.33 -9.52
N ARG A 544 0.01 -3.08 -10.36
CA ARG A 544 0.10 -4.54 -10.43
C ARG A 544 1.54 -5.00 -10.64
N SER A 545 2.22 -4.47 -11.66
CA SER A 545 3.59 -4.87 -11.99
C SER A 545 4.54 -4.62 -10.82
N THR A 546 4.43 -3.44 -10.19
CA THR A 546 5.24 -3.09 -9.01
C THR A 546 4.94 -3.99 -7.82
N ALA A 547 3.67 -4.31 -7.55
CA ALA A 547 3.25 -5.18 -6.46
C ALA A 547 3.76 -6.62 -6.66
N LEU A 548 3.71 -7.14 -7.89
CA LEU A 548 4.24 -8.48 -8.22
C LEU A 548 5.75 -8.57 -8.08
N VAL A 549 6.48 -7.60 -8.65
CA VAL A 549 7.95 -7.53 -8.52
C VAL A 549 8.35 -7.43 -7.06
N SER A 550 7.63 -6.61 -6.27
CA SER A 550 7.86 -6.48 -4.83
C SER A 550 7.58 -7.78 -4.08
N ALA A 551 6.52 -8.50 -4.43
CA ALA A 551 6.20 -9.80 -3.83
C ALA A 551 7.26 -10.86 -4.18
N PHE A 552 7.77 -10.87 -5.41
CA PHE A 552 8.87 -11.77 -5.83
C PHE A 552 10.17 -11.45 -5.09
N ALA A 553 10.58 -10.19 -5.08
CA ALA A 553 11.79 -9.74 -4.40
C ALA A 553 11.74 -10.07 -2.91
N SER A 554 10.60 -9.78 -2.26
CA SER A 554 10.38 -10.09 -0.84
C SER A 554 10.46 -11.58 -0.57
N THR A 555 9.81 -12.40 -1.39
CA THR A 555 9.87 -13.86 -1.29
C THR A 555 11.30 -14.38 -1.43
N ALA A 556 12.07 -13.86 -2.39
CA ALA A 556 13.45 -14.25 -2.59
C ALA A 556 14.36 -13.84 -1.42
N VAL A 557 14.15 -12.66 -0.83
CA VAL A 557 14.89 -12.20 0.35
C VAL A 557 14.57 -13.06 1.56
N ILE A 558 13.28 -13.34 1.83
CA ILE A 558 12.86 -14.20 2.94
C ILE A 558 13.44 -15.61 2.76
N ASP A 559 13.38 -16.14 1.54
CA ASP A 559 13.96 -17.45 1.23
C ASP A 559 15.47 -17.49 1.47
N LEU A 560 16.20 -16.47 1.00
CA LEU A 560 17.64 -16.33 1.22
C LEU A 560 17.98 -16.29 2.72
N VAL A 561 17.31 -15.43 3.49
CA VAL A 561 17.57 -15.23 4.92
C VAL A 561 17.26 -16.49 5.72
N MET A 562 16.20 -17.21 5.36
CA MET A 562 15.75 -18.41 6.10
C MET A 562 16.41 -19.71 5.62
N TYR A 563 17.13 -19.69 4.49
CA TYR A 563 17.81 -20.85 3.92
C TYR A 563 18.75 -21.58 4.90
N PRO A 564 19.60 -20.88 5.70
CA PRO A 564 20.47 -21.53 6.67
C PRO A 564 19.71 -22.36 7.71
N MET A 565 18.58 -21.83 8.20
CA MET A 565 17.72 -22.49 9.18
C MET A 565 17.05 -23.74 8.59
N GLN A 566 16.54 -23.64 7.35
CA GLN A 566 16.01 -24.79 6.61
C GLN A 566 17.05 -25.91 6.46
N ARG A 567 18.27 -25.53 6.07
CA ARG A 567 19.37 -26.49 5.92
C ARG A 567 19.72 -27.16 7.25
N GLN A 568 19.80 -26.42 8.34
CA GLN A 568 20.09 -26.98 9.66
C GLN A 568 19.04 -28.01 10.09
N CYS A 569 17.75 -27.72 9.87
CA CYS A 569 16.66 -28.64 10.20
C CYS A 569 16.77 -29.96 9.41
N TRP A 570 17.00 -29.87 8.10
CA TRP A 570 17.11 -31.03 7.23
C TRP A 570 18.38 -31.86 7.47
N ARG A 571 19.51 -31.21 7.77
CA ARG A 571 20.72 -31.93 8.18
C ARG A 571 20.57 -32.59 9.55
N SER A 572 19.84 -31.96 10.46
CA SER A 572 19.51 -32.57 11.75
C SER A 572 18.62 -33.81 11.57
N LEU A 573 17.64 -33.77 10.66
CA LEU A 573 16.87 -34.96 10.25
C LEU A 573 17.78 -36.07 9.72
N LEU A 574 18.66 -35.74 8.77
CA LEU A 574 19.62 -36.69 8.22
C LEU A 574 20.52 -37.32 9.30
N ALA A 575 21.07 -36.51 10.20
CA ALA A 575 21.90 -36.99 11.31
C ALA A 575 21.15 -37.99 12.20
N THR A 576 19.88 -37.75 12.50
CA THR A 576 19.06 -38.70 13.26
C THR A 576 18.80 -39.99 12.51
N MET A 577 18.63 -39.95 11.18
CA MET A 577 18.39 -41.16 10.38
C MET A 577 19.62 -42.05 10.29
N TYR A 578 20.83 -41.49 10.32
CA TYR A 578 22.08 -42.27 10.24
C TYR A 578 22.60 -42.72 11.61
N HIS A 579 22.08 -42.18 12.71
CA HIS A 579 22.54 -42.53 14.06
C HIS A 579 22.46 -44.06 14.31
N PRO A 580 23.52 -44.68 14.90
CA PRO A 580 24.72 -44.07 15.49
C PRO A 580 25.84 -43.74 14.50
N ALA A 581 25.72 -44.12 13.23
CA ALA A 581 26.74 -43.80 12.23
C ALA A 581 26.75 -42.29 11.90
N PRO A 582 27.92 -41.72 11.57
CA PRO A 582 27.99 -40.35 11.11
C PRO A 582 27.24 -40.20 9.77
N SER A 583 26.42 -39.15 9.65
CA SER A 583 25.73 -38.88 8.39
C SER A 583 26.74 -38.53 7.29
N PRO A 584 26.63 -39.14 6.09
CA PRO A 584 27.43 -38.70 4.95
C PRO A 584 27.11 -37.23 4.64
N SER A 585 28.12 -36.39 4.53
CA SER A 585 27.95 -34.97 4.22
C SER A 585 29.15 -34.46 3.43
N TYR A 586 28.97 -34.24 2.13
CA TYR A 586 29.91 -33.42 1.37
C TYR A 586 29.50 -31.94 1.42
N GLY A 587 30.47 -31.07 1.73
CA GLY A 587 30.30 -29.61 1.72
C GLY A 587 29.77 -29.00 3.02
N ARG A 588 30.49 -28.00 3.54
CA ARG A 588 30.14 -27.24 4.76
C ARG A 588 29.50 -25.87 4.48
N ARG A 589 29.60 -25.35 3.25
CA ARG A 589 29.15 -23.99 2.88
C ARG A 589 27.69 -23.72 3.24
N LEU A 590 27.40 -22.65 3.98
CA LEU A 590 26.08 -22.32 4.54
C LEU A 590 24.96 -22.33 3.48
N TYR A 591 25.26 -21.80 2.29
CA TYR A 591 24.33 -21.66 1.16
C TYR A 591 24.52 -22.70 0.06
N ALA A 592 25.05 -23.89 0.39
CA ALA A 592 25.21 -24.97 -0.59
C ALA A 592 23.86 -25.33 -1.25
N GLY A 593 23.81 -25.28 -2.59
CA GLY A 593 22.60 -25.59 -3.36
C GLY A 593 21.63 -24.43 -3.57
N TYR A 594 21.87 -23.26 -2.97
CA TYR A 594 20.92 -22.14 -3.07
C TYR A 594 20.73 -21.64 -4.50
N GLY A 595 21.76 -21.67 -5.35
CA GLY A 595 21.63 -21.28 -6.76
C GLY A 595 20.58 -22.11 -7.52
N PHE A 596 20.53 -23.43 -7.28
CA PHE A 596 19.51 -24.31 -7.87
C PHE A 596 18.11 -24.02 -7.31
N ARG A 597 18.01 -23.73 -6.00
CA ARG A 597 16.75 -23.32 -5.36
C ARG A 597 16.24 -22.02 -5.95
N PHE A 598 17.11 -21.01 -6.06
CA PHE A 598 16.76 -19.70 -6.61
C PHE A 598 16.31 -19.81 -8.07
N LEU A 599 17.03 -20.57 -8.89
CA LEU A 599 16.62 -20.80 -10.28
C LEU A 599 15.28 -21.55 -10.36
N GLY A 600 15.07 -22.56 -9.50
CA GLY A 600 13.78 -23.24 -9.40
C GLY A 600 12.65 -22.30 -8.96
N ASN A 601 12.93 -21.39 -8.04
CA ASN A 601 11.98 -20.35 -7.62
C ASN A 601 11.61 -19.42 -8.77
N MET A 602 12.59 -19.01 -9.60
CA MET A 602 12.32 -18.19 -10.79
C MET A 602 11.40 -18.92 -11.76
N VAL A 603 11.66 -20.21 -12.06
CA VAL A 603 10.79 -21.01 -12.93
C VAL A 603 9.36 -21.09 -12.37
N THR A 604 9.21 -21.37 -11.07
CA THR A 604 7.89 -21.42 -10.43
C THR A 604 7.21 -20.05 -10.42
N MET A 605 7.91 -18.95 -10.17
CA MET A 605 7.35 -17.59 -10.24
C MET A 605 6.86 -17.24 -11.65
N PHE A 606 7.69 -17.45 -12.68
CA PHE A 606 7.31 -17.13 -14.06
C PHE A 606 6.11 -17.95 -14.52
N THR A 607 6.10 -19.26 -14.24
CA THR A 607 5.01 -20.15 -14.65
C THR A 607 3.70 -19.83 -13.92
N THR A 608 3.74 -19.65 -12.60
CA THR A 608 2.54 -19.27 -11.83
C THR A 608 2.00 -17.89 -12.23
N CYS A 609 2.87 -16.91 -12.44
CA CYS A 609 2.48 -15.58 -12.91
C CYS A 609 1.82 -15.63 -14.29
N LEU A 610 2.43 -16.35 -15.24
CA LEU A 610 1.87 -16.53 -16.58
C LEU A 610 0.48 -17.18 -16.51
N THR A 611 0.30 -18.23 -15.69
CA THR A 611 -1.00 -18.87 -15.52
C THR A 611 -2.04 -17.91 -14.94
N PHE A 612 -1.69 -17.14 -13.91
CA PHE A 612 -2.62 -16.17 -13.33
C PHE A 612 -3.00 -15.05 -14.30
N SER A 613 -2.06 -14.58 -15.13
CA SER A 613 -2.35 -13.58 -16.15
C SER A 613 -3.23 -14.11 -17.28
N VAL A 614 -3.01 -15.35 -17.73
CA VAL A 614 -3.90 -16.01 -18.72
C VAL A 614 -5.32 -16.18 -18.18
N LEU A 615 -5.47 -16.44 -16.88
CA LEU A 615 -6.77 -16.57 -16.22
C LEU A 615 -7.42 -15.23 -15.86
N GLY A 616 -6.80 -14.09 -16.18
CA GLY A 616 -7.31 -12.76 -15.83
C GLY A 616 -7.39 -12.51 -14.32
N ILE A 617 -6.56 -13.19 -13.52
CA ILE A 617 -6.51 -13.04 -12.06
C ILE A 617 -5.46 -12.02 -11.65
N VAL A 618 -4.34 -12.00 -12.37
CA VAL A 618 -3.22 -11.09 -12.16
C VAL A 618 -2.99 -10.30 -13.41
#